data_AF-A0A5J4QRP5-F1
#
_entry.id   AF-A0A5J4QRP5-F1
#
_cell.length_a   1.000
_cell.length_b   1.000
_cell.length_c   1.000
_cell.angle_alpha   90.00
_cell.angle_beta   90.00
_cell.angle_gamma   90.00
#
_symmetry.space_group_name_H-M   'P 1'
#
loop_
_entity.id
_entity.type
_entity.pdbx_description
1 polymer ?
#
loop_
_entity_poly.entity_id
_entity_poly.type
_entity_poly.pdbx_seq_one_letter_code
_entity_poly.pdbx_strand_id
1 'polypeptide(L)'
;MDTCLVFEGFWDFLSYLTLQNVKQTKHDAVILNSVANVSKAIDFIKTHKNIYTYLDNDEGGQKATQLIHSTCSTVYNRSTKYTEYKDLNDYLKGKKQVQEKRQSRRMKR
;
A
#
# COMPACT_ATOMS: atom_id res chain seq x y z
N MET A 1 9.22 -11.53 15.40
CA MET A 1 9.43 -11.88 13.98
C MET A 1 10.12 -10.69 13.33
N ASP A 2 11.07 -10.88 12.43
CA ASP A 2 11.87 -9.77 11.90
C ASP A 2 11.20 -9.00 10.75
N THR A 3 10.00 -9.42 10.33
CA THR A 3 9.32 -8.90 9.14
C THR A 3 7.94 -8.34 9.49
N CYS A 4 7.66 -7.12 9.01
CA CYS A 4 6.37 -6.45 9.11
C CYS A 4 5.78 -6.19 7.72
N LEU A 5 4.50 -6.51 7.53
CA LEU A 5 3.74 -6.19 6.34
C LEU A 5 2.80 -5.01 6.65
N VAL A 6 2.89 -3.93 5.88
CA VAL A 6 2.10 -2.71 6.11
C VAL A 6 1.11 -2.53 4.95
N PHE A 7 -0.17 -2.46 5.28
CA PHE A 7 -1.27 -2.31 4.33
C PHE A 7 -2.03 -1.01 4.61
N GLU A 8 -2.49 -0.35 3.55
CA GLU A 8 -3.28 0.87 3.67
C GLU A 8 -4.69 0.58 4.20
N GLY A 9 -5.36 -0.41 3.60
CA GLY A 9 -6.69 -0.86 3.99
C GLY A 9 -6.78 -2.35 4.30
N PHE A 10 -7.90 -2.73 4.92
CA PHE A 10 -8.21 -4.13 5.21
C PHE A 10 -8.36 -4.97 3.93
N TRP A 11 -8.89 -4.38 2.85
CA TRP A 11 -9.05 -5.05 1.57
C TRP A 11 -7.72 -5.39 0.92
N ASP A 12 -6.68 -4.58 1.09
CA ASP A 12 -5.34 -4.90 0.60
C ASP A 12 -4.76 -6.10 1.34
N PHE A 13 -4.96 -6.17 2.66
CA PHE A 13 -4.53 -7.33 3.44
C PHE A 13 -5.19 -8.62 2.98
N LEU A 14 -6.51 -8.62 2.78
CA LEU A 14 -7.22 -9.80 2.24
C LEU A 14 -6.73 -10.14 0.83
N SER A 15 -6.52 -9.13 -0.01
CA SER A 15 -6.02 -9.33 -1.37
C SER A 15 -4.64 -9.96 -1.37
N TYR A 16 -3.75 -9.54 -0.46
CA TYR A 16 -2.45 -10.15 -0.25
C TYR A 16 -2.57 -11.63 0.12
N LEU A 17 -3.42 -11.99 1.08
CA LEU A 17 -3.62 -13.38 1.50
C LEU A 17 -4.10 -14.24 0.31
N THR A 18 -5.04 -13.73 -0.49
CA THR A 18 -5.50 -14.38 -1.71
C THR A 18 -4.39 -14.54 -2.74
N LEU A 19 -3.61 -13.48 -3.02
CA LEU A 19 -2.50 -13.51 -3.98
C LEU A 19 -1.37 -14.47 -3.54
N GLN A 20 -1.13 -14.61 -2.25
CA GLN A 20 -0.16 -15.56 -1.69
C GLN A 20 -0.73 -16.98 -1.55
N ASN A 21 -2.02 -17.19 -1.81
CA ASN A 21 -2.73 -18.45 -1.59
C ASN A 21 -2.57 -19.00 -0.16
N VAL A 22 -2.65 -18.11 0.84
CA VAL A 22 -2.56 -18.46 2.27
C VAL A 22 -3.75 -17.90 3.04
N LYS A 23 -4.15 -18.57 4.13
CA LYS A 23 -5.23 -18.08 5.01
C LYS A 23 -4.73 -17.15 6.11
N GLN A 24 -3.44 -17.22 6.45
CA GLN A 24 -2.82 -16.43 7.50
C GLN A 24 -1.35 -16.17 7.17
N THR A 25 -0.87 -14.98 7.51
CA THR A 25 0.55 -14.63 7.42
C THR A 25 1.29 -15.06 8.69
N LYS A 26 2.55 -15.51 8.54
CA LYS A 26 3.48 -15.78 9.65
C LYS A 26 4.31 -14.54 10.02
N HIS A 27 3.95 -13.38 9.50
CA HIS A 27 4.61 -12.11 9.74
C HIS A 27 3.66 -11.15 10.43
N ASP A 28 4.20 -10.23 11.21
CA ASP A 28 3.41 -9.16 11.81
C ASP A 28 2.81 -8.30 10.69
N ALA A 29 1.55 -7.92 10.86
CA ALA A 29 0.81 -7.15 9.87
C ALA A 29 0.21 -5.90 10.52
N VAL A 30 0.41 -4.76 9.86
CA VAL A 30 -0.20 -3.49 10.22
C VAL A 30 -1.19 -3.12 9.15
N ILE A 31 -2.44 -2.95 9.55
CA ILE A 31 -3.52 -2.46 8.69
C ILE A 31 -3.83 -1.04 9.15
N LEU A 32 -3.40 -0.04 8.38
CA LEU A 32 -3.45 1.36 8.79
C LEU A 32 -4.89 1.90 8.86
N ASN A 33 -5.79 1.36 8.04
CA ASN A 33 -7.15 1.88 7.84
C ASN A 33 -7.14 3.38 7.46
N SER A 34 -6.17 3.76 6.61
CA SER A 34 -5.81 5.10 6.12
C SER A 34 -4.36 5.46 6.45
N VAL A 35 -3.65 6.04 5.48
CA VAL A 35 -2.30 6.61 5.64
C VAL A 35 -2.19 7.68 6.74
N ALA A 36 -3.30 8.30 7.14
CA ALA A 36 -3.33 9.24 8.26
C ALA A 36 -2.90 8.61 9.59
N ASN A 37 -3.00 7.28 9.73
CA ASN A 37 -2.62 6.55 10.95
C ASN A 37 -1.16 6.06 10.96
N VAL A 38 -0.36 6.34 9.91
CA VAL A 38 1.05 5.90 9.85
C VAL A 38 1.84 6.35 11.07
N SER A 39 1.66 7.60 11.51
CA SER A 39 2.38 8.15 12.67
C SER A 39 2.09 7.39 13.97
N LYS A 40 0.90 6.81 14.13
CA LYS A 40 0.53 6.01 15.30
C LYS A 40 1.13 4.60 15.25
N ALA A 41 1.31 4.07 14.04
CA ALA A 41 1.84 2.72 13.83
C ALA A 41 3.37 2.68 13.70
N ILE A 42 4.01 3.83 13.47
CA ILE A 42 5.45 3.90 13.15
C ILE A 42 6.33 3.30 14.25
N ASP A 43 5.94 3.49 15.51
CA ASP A 43 6.67 2.98 16.66
C ASP A 43 6.64 1.45 16.75
N PHE A 44 5.60 0.82 16.24
CA PHE A 44 5.53 -0.63 16.09
C PHE A 44 6.28 -1.08 14.83
N ILE A 45 6.10 -0.39 13.71
CA ILE A 45 6.75 -0.75 12.44
C ILE A 45 8.29 -0.76 12.60
N LYS A 46 8.86 0.24 13.28
CA LYS A 46 10.31 0.38 13.48
C LYS A 46 10.96 -0.73 14.32
N THR A 47 10.19 -1.52 15.07
CA THR A 47 10.75 -2.65 15.84
C THR A 47 11.13 -3.84 14.95
N HIS A 48 10.80 -3.79 13.66
CA HIS A 48 11.02 -4.87 12.70
C HIS A 48 12.17 -4.53 11.76
N LYS A 49 12.93 -5.55 11.35
CA LYS A 49 14.10 -5.41 10.49
C LYS A 49 13.73 -5.20 9.03
N ASN A 50 12.74 -5.94 8.54
CA ASN A 50 12.29 -5.93 7.16
C ASN A 50 10.85 -5.45 7.08
N ILE A 51 10.60 -4.35 6.39
CA ILE A 51 9.27 -3.78 6.25
C ILE A 51 8.85 -3.85 4.79
N TYR A 52 7.67 -4.42 4.53
CA TYR A 52 7.09 -4.47 3.19
C TYR A 52 5.83 -3.62 3.16
N THR A 53 5.84 -2.56 2.35
CA THR A 53 4.70 -1.65 2.23
C THR A 53 3.85 -2.00 1.00
N TYR A 54 2.56 -2.16 1.24
CA TYR A 54 1.50 -2.38 0.25
C TYR A 54 0.49 -1.23 0.39
N LEU A 55 0.92 -0.03 -0.01
CA LEU A 55 0.12 1.19 0.04
C LEU A 55 -0.42 1.54 -1.35
N ASP A 56 -1.41 2.42 -1.40
CA ASP A 56 -2.03 2.85 -2.64
C ASP A 56 -1.02 3.62 -3.51
N ASN A 57 -1.18 3.55 -4.83
CA ASN A 57 -0.38 4.27 -5.80
C ASN A 57 -0.85 5.72 -6.00
N ASP A 58 -1.33 6.36 -4.94
CA ASP A 58 -1.69 7.77 -4.92
C ASP A 58 -0.65 8.61 -4.14
N GLU A 59 -0.88 9.92 -4.05
CA GLU A 59 0.02 10.83 -3.34
C GLU A 59 0.10 10.51 -1.83
N GLY A 60 -1.00 10.03 -1.24
CA GLY A 60 -1.07 9.65 0.17
C GLY A 60 -0.21 8.44 0.48
N GLY A 61 -0.35 7.36 -0.29
CA GLY A 61 0.44 6.14 -0.17
C GLY A 61 1.93 6.38 -0.45
N GLN A 62 2.27 7.26 -1.39
CA GLN A 62 3.65 7.67 -1.66
C GLN A 62 4.29 8.40 -0.47
N LYS A 63 3.60 9.42 0.09
CA LYS A 63 4.08 10.15 1.26
C LYS A 63 4.23 9.25 2.49
N ALA A 64 3.28 8.35 2.70
CA ALA A 64 3.35 7.35 3.77
C ALA A 64 4.54 6.41 3.60
N THR A 65 4.79 5.92 2.38
CA THR A 65 5.96 5.08 2.09
C THR A 65 7.26 5.82 2.37
N GLN A 66 7.36 7.11 1.97
CA GLN A 66 8.54 7.93 2.25
C GLN A 66 8.76 8.14 3.76
N LEU A 67 7.70 8.39 4.52
CA LEU A 67 7.79 8.53 5.98
C LEU A 67 8.27 7.23 6.65
N ILE A 68 7.76 6.08 6.22
CA ILE A 68 8.21 4.78 6.73
C ILE A 68 9.69 4.56 6.36
N HIS A 69 10.07 4.88 5.12
CA HIS A 69 11.43 4.75 4.61
C HIS A 69 12.42 5.70 5.31
N SER A 70 12.02 6.90 5.71
CA SER A 70 12.90 7.82 6.45
C SER A 70 13.10 7.42 7.91
N THR A 71 12.20 6.60 8.46
CA THR A 71 12.19 6.25 9.88
C THR A 71 12.75 4.85 10.15
N CYS A 72 12.66 3.94 9.17
CA CYS A 72 13.01 2.54 9.34
C CYS A 72 14.24 2.15 8.52
N SER A 73 14.90 1.05 8.92
CA SER A 73 16.16 0.61 8.30
C SER A 73 15.97 0.04 6.90
N THR A 74 15.15 -1.01 6.75
CA THR A 74 14.96 -1.71 5.47
C THR A 74 13.48 -1.70 5.08
N VAL A 75 13.15 -0.92 4.06
CA VAL A 75 11.78 -0.79 3.55
C VAL A 75 11.72 -1.20 2.09
N TYR A 76 10.86 -2.16 1.79
CA TYR A 76 10.60 -2.68 0.45
C TYR A 76 9.25 -2.18 -0.03
N ASN A 77 9.26 -1.16 -0.89
CA ASN A 77 8.03 -0.67 -1.51
C ASN A 77 7.50 -1.67 -2.54
N ARG A 78 6.39 -2.35 -2.20
CA ARG A 78 5.73 -3.31 -3.10
C ARG A 78 4.73 -2.67 -4.06
N SER A 79 4.41 -1.38 -3.89
CA SER A 79 3.54 -0.64 -4.83
C SER A 79 4.09 -0.60 -6.26
N THR A 80 5.42 -0.70 -6.37
CA THR A 80 6.16 -0.88 -7.64
C THR A 80 5.77 -2.12 -8.43
N LYS A 81 5.16 -3.15 -7.80
CA LYS A 81 4.69 -4.36 -8.50
C LYS A 81 3.33 -4.20 -9.15
N TYR A 82 2.57 -3.17 -8.78
CA TYR A 82 1.21 -2.94 -9.26
C TYR A 82 1.00 -1.50 -9.72
N THR A 83 2.00 -0.90 -10.37
CA THR A 83 2.00 0.52 -10.78
C THR A 83 0.86 0.90 -11.73
N GLU A 84 0.31 -0.04 -12.49
CA GLU A 84 -0.86 0.18 -13.36
C GLU A 84 -2.20 0.15 -12.61
N TYR A 85 -2.19 -0.10 -11.30
CA TYR A 85 -3.36 -0.32 -10.46
C TYR A 85 -3.37 0.69 -9.32
N LYS A 86 -4.57 1.04 -8.84
CA LYS A 86 -4.72 2.03 -7.77
C LYS A 86 -4.21 1.48 -6.46
N ASP A 87 -4.66 0.28 -6.12
CA ASP A 87 -4.40 -0.40 -4.86
C ASP A 87 -4.17 -1.90 -5.12
N LEU A 88 -3.86 -2.67 -4.07
CA LEU A 88 -3.55 -4.09 -4.21
C LEU A 88 -4.80 -4.91 -4.55
N ASN A 89 -5.98 -4.46 -4.12
CA ASN A 89 -7.25 -5.09 -4.43
C ASN A 89 -7.60 -4.95 -5.93
N ASP A 90 -7.40 -3.77 -6.52
CA ASP A 90 -7.58 -3.53 -7.95
C ASP A 90 -6.58 -4.36 -8.77
N TYR A 91 -5.35 -4.55 -8.28
CA TYR A 91 -4.40 -5.51 -8.87
C TYR A 91 -4.94 -6.95 -8.88
N LEU A 92 -5.45 -7.44 -7.75
CA LEU A 92 -6.04 -8.78 -7.66
C LEU A 92 -7.23 -8.95 -8.62
N LYS A 93 -8.09 -7.94 -8.74
CA LYS A 93 -9.26 -7.96 -9.64
C LYS A 93 -8.90 -7.75 -11.11
N GLY A 94 -7.65 -7.40 -11.44
CA GLY A 94 -7.24 -7.05 -12.80
C GLY A 94 -7.81 -5.71 -13.29
N LYS A 95 -8.24 -4.82 -12.38
CA LYS A 95 -8.84 -3.52 -12.72
C LYS A 95 -7.75 -2.44 -12.82
N LYS A 96 -7.24 -2.21 -14.03
CA LYS A 96 -6.25 -1.15 -14.27
C LYS A 96 -6.82 0.24 -13.98
N GLN A 97 -5.97 1.17 -13.55
CA GLN A 97 -6.34 2.58 -13.45
C GLN A 97 -6.73 3.08 -14.84
N VAL A 98 -7.99 3.51 -14.97
CA VAL A 98 -8.41 4.20 -16.19
C VAL A 98 -7.71 5.55 -16.17
N GLN A 99 -6.84 5.82 -17.15
CA GLN A 99 -6.42 7.19 -17.43
C GLN A 99 -7.70 7.96 -17.77
N GLU A 100 -8.23 8.72 -16.82
CA GLU A 100 -9.18 9.78 -17.14
C GLU A 100 -8.43 10.71 -18.10
N LYS A 101 -8.65 10.53 -19.41
CA LYS A 101 -8.42 11.59 -20.38
C LYS A 101 -9.21 12.77 -19.84
N ARG A 102 -8.52 13.74 -19.25
CA ARG A 102 -9.03 15.08 -19.00
C ARG A 102 -9.65 15.57 -20.31
N GLN A 103 -10.94 15.35 -20.52
CA GLN A 103 -11.72 16.06 -21.51
C GLN A 103 -11.82 17.49 -20.99
N SER A 104 -10.77 18.24 -21.29
CA SER A 104 -10.73 19.67 -21.15
C SER A 104 -11.91 20.26 -21.93
N ARG A 105 -12.83 20.84 -21.16
CA ARG A 105 -13.74 21.95 -21.51
C ARG A 105 -13.74 22.30 -23.00
N ARG A 106 -14.79 21.88 -23.69
CA ARG A 106 -15.27 22.61 -24.88
C ARG A 106 -16.79 22.73 -24.84
N MET A 107 -17.30 23.45 -23.84
CA MET A 107 -18.54 24.21 -24.02
C MET A 107 -18.22 25.26 -25.08
N LYS A 108 -18.53 24.95 -26.34
CA LYS A 108 -18.62 25.96 -27.40
C LYS A 108 -19.83 26.84 -27.05
N ARG A 109 -19.55 28.14 -26.96
CA ARG A 109 -20.54 29.22 -27.04
C ARG A 109 -21.34 29.12 -28.34
#